data_AF-A0A081Q8H9-F1
#
_entry.id   AF-A0A081Q8H9-F1
#
_cell.length_a   1.000
_cell.length_b   1.000
_cell.length_c   1.000
_cell.angle_alpha   90.00
_cell.angle_beta   90.00
_cell.angle_gamma   90.00
#
_symmetry.space_group_name_H-M   'P 1'
#
loop_
_entity.id
_entity.type
_entity.pdbx_description
1 polymer ?
#
loop_
_entity_poly.entity_id
_entity_poly.type
_entity_poly.pdbx_seq_one_letter_code
_entity_poly.pdbx_strand_id
1 'polypeptide(L)'
;MVLAREMSRRSDFYKEIPNNRRLISSMLLNGYITCIERGKFLDALYFEKQLNQCFFTEIEIYERLVFQYAQHLYRYKKEMDCKAIIEMRKCIGAMKLAGSNHLAKTYERHLEKILVSKR
;
A
#
# COMPACT_ATOMS: atom_id res chain seq x y z
N MET A 1 -0.69 15.45 -2.81
CA MET A 1 -0.97 15.14 -1.39
C MET A 1 -2.27 15.79 -0.92
N VAL A 2 -2.45 17.10 -1.09
CA VAL A 2 -3.68 17.83 -0.70
C VAL A 2 -4.96 17.23 -1.29
N LEU A 3 -4.98 16.90 -2.59
CA LEU A 3 -6.15 16.31 -3.25
C LEU A 3 -6.57 14.96 -2.67
N ALA A 4 -5.62 14.07 -2.36
CA ALA A 4 -5.91 12.78 -1.74
C ALA A 4 -6.47 12.92 -0.32
N ARG A 5 -6.03 13.94 0.44
CA ARG A 5 -6.58 14.25 1.77
C ARG A 5 -8.02 14.75 1.68
N GLU A 6 -8.31 15.66 0.74
CA GLU A 6 -9.67 16.19 0.56
C GLU A 6 -10.63 15.09 0.10
N MET A 7 -10.20 14.21 -0.80
CA MET A 7 -10.98 13.05 -1.23
C MET A 7 -11.25 12.07 -0.07
N SER A 8 -10.25 11.80 0.79
CA SER A 8 -10.44 10.99 2.01
C SER A 8 -11.50 11.60 2.93
N ARG A 9 -11.46 12.92 3.13
CA ARG A 9 -12.38 13.65 4.01
C ARG A 9 -13.83 13.65 3.52
N ARG A 10 -14.06 13.48 2.22
CA ARG A 10 -15.40 13.47 1.60
C ARG A 10 -15.92 12.05 1.31
N SER A 11 -15.25 11.03 1.85
CA SER A 11 -15.54 9.62 1.54
C SER A 11 -16.80 9.06 2.21
N ASP A 12 -17.43 9.78 3.15
CA ASP A 12 -18.51 9.24 3.98
C ASP A 12 -19.73 8.75 3.18
N PHE A 13 -20.05 9.39 2.05
CA PHE A 13 -21.14 8.96 1.15
C PHE A 13 -20.78 7.77 0.25
N TYR A 14 -19.50 7.45 0.12
CA TYR A 14 -18.97 6.50 -0.86
C TYR A 14 -18.58 5.14 -0.24
N LYS A 15 -18.54 5.05 1.09
CA LYS A 15 -18.13 3.84 1.84
C LYS A 15 -19.11 2.66 1.69
N GLU A 16 -20.39 2.97 1.50
CA GLU A 16 -21.48 2.01 1.35
C GLU A 16 -21.43 1.28 -0.01
N ILE A 17 -20.84 1.90 -1.04
CA ILE A 17 -20.73 1.31 -2.38
C ILE A 17 -19.36 0.64 -2.53
N PRO A 18 -19.30 -0.71 -2.70
CA PRO A 18 -18.04 -1.45 -2.73
C PRO A 18 -17.04 -0.95 -3.78
N ASN A 19 -17.51 -0.58 -4.98
CA ASN A 19 -16.64 -0.06 -6.04
C ASN A 19 -15.99 1.28 -5.66
N ASN A 20 -16.75 2.19 -5.04
CA ASN A 20 -16.24 3.49 -4.65
C ASN A 20 -15.27 3.35 -3.46
N ARG A 21 -15.56 2.44 -2.53
CA ARG A 21 -14.65 2.06 -1.45
C ARG A 21 -13.32 1.54 -1.98
N ARG A 22 -13.31 0.64 -2.97
CA ARG A 22 -12.09 0.13 -3.62
C ARG A 22 -11.27 1.23 -4.31
N LEU A 23 -11.94 2.16 -4.97
CA LEU A 23 -11.31 3.35 -5.58
C LEU A 23 -10.61 4.22 -4.54
N ILE A 24 -11.28 4.52 -3.43
CA ILE A 24 -10.73 5.30 -2.32
C ILE A 24 -9.53 4.56 -1.70
N SER A 25 -9.66 3.26 -1.44
CA SER A 25 -8.59 2.41 -0.92
C SER A 25 -7.36 2.41 -1.84
N SER A 26 -7.57 2.22 -3.14
CA SER A 26 -6.49 2.24 -4.13
C SER A 26 -5.77 3.60 -4.16
N MET A 27 -6.52 4.69 -4.10
CA MET A 27 -5.97 6.04 -4.04
C MET A 27 -5.15 6.27 -2.76
N LEU A 28 -5.67 5.87 -1.60
CA LEU A 28 -4.97 6.00 -0.32
C LEU A 28 -3.70 5.16 -0.28
N LEU A 29 -3.73 3.93 -0.80
CA LEU A 29 -2.57 3.05 -0.93
C LEU A 29 -1.49 3.63 -1.84
N ASN A 30 -1.89 4.10 -3.02
CA ASN A 30 -0.96 4.77 -3.95
C ASN A 30 -0.34 6.03 -3.32
N GLY A 31 -1.15 6.80 -2.59
CA GLY A 31 -0.70 7.94 -1.79
C GLY A 31 0.35 7.51 -0.78
N TYR A 32 0.04 6.52 0.06
CA TYR A 32 0.93 5.99 1.08
C TYR A 32 2.28 5.53 0.51
N ILE A 33 2.26 4.66 -0.52
CA ILE A 33 3.47 4.15 -1.18
C ILE A 33 4.32 5.31 -1.71
N THR A 34 3.72 6.26 -2.42
CA THR A 34 4.42 7.43 -2.97
C THR A 34 5.09 8.27 -1.87
N CYS A 35 4.46 8.42 -0.71
CA CYS A 35 5.05 9.15 0.41
C CYS A 35 6.31 8.46 0.93
N ILE A 36 6.24 7.14 1.08
CA ILE A 36 7.35 6.32 1.58
C ILE A 36 8.53 6.42 0.61
N GLU A 37 8.28 6.24 -0.69
CA GLU A 37 9.32 6.34 -1.71
C GLU A 37 10.02 7.70 -1.74
N ARG A 38 9.26 8.78 -1.48
CA ARG A 38 9.78 10.16 -1.44
C ARG A 38 10.32 10.57 -0.07
N GLY A 39 10.38 9.68 0.92
CA GLY A 39 10.84 9.98 2.28
C GLY A 39 9.93 10.92 3.08
N LYS A 40 8.68 11.12 2.67
CA LYS A 40 7.71 12.00 3.35
C LYS A 40 6.98 11.25 4.48
N PHE A 41 7.71 10.84 5.51
CA PHE A 41 7.20 9.91 6.53
C PHE A 41 6.06 10.46 7.40
N LEU A 42 6.06 11.76 7.70
CA LEU A 42 4.94 12.41 8.42
C LEU A 42 3.63 12.30 7.64
N ASP A 43 3.69 12.52 6.33
CA ASP A 43 2.51 12.38 5.50
C ASP A 43 2.14 10.91 5.27
N ALA A 44 3.13 10.01 5.18
CA ALA A 44 2.88 8.57 5.12
C ALA A 44 2.09 8.08 6.35
N LEU A 45 2.45 8.56 7.54
CA LEU A 45 1.74 8.25 8.78
C LEU A 45 0.27 8.70 8.75
N TYR A 46 -0.01 9.86 8.13
CA TYR A 46 -1.38 10.29 7.91
C TYR A 46 -2.17 9.28 7.06
N PHE A 47 -1.60 8.84 5.94
CA PHE A 47 -2.27 7.86 5.07
C PHE A 47 -2.43 6.50 5.73
N GLU A 48 -1.44 6.05 6.51
CA GLU A 48 -1.55 4.81 7.28
C GLU A 48 -2.71 4.89 8.29
N LYS A 49 -2.86 6.03 8.99
CA LYS A 49 -4.00 6.23 9.90
C LYS A 49 -5.34 6.18 9.15
N GLN A 50 -5.43 6.78 7.97
CA GLN A 50 -6.64 6.70 7.14
C GLN A 50 -6.91 5.27 6.66
N LEU A 51 -5.89 4.55 6.21
CA LEU A 51 -5.99 3.17 5.74
C LEU A 51 -6.41 2.21 6.87
N ASN A 52 -5.94 2.41 8.09
CA ASN A 52 -6.38 1.63 9.26
C ASN A 52 -7.83 1.93 9.67
N GLN A 53 -8.34 3.12 9.35
CA GLN A 53 -9.74 3.51 9.57
C GLN A 53 -10.65 3.06 8.41
N CYS A 54 -10.08 2.84 7.22
CA CYS A 54 -10.78 2.15 6.14
C CYS A 54 -10.97 0.69 6.54
N PHE A 55 -12.20 0.31 6.85
CA PHE A 55 -12.57 -1.09 7.03
C PHE A 55 -12.40 -1.81 5.69
N PHE A 56 -11.22 -2.38 5.45
CA PHE A 56 -11.08 -3.41 4.44
C PHE A 56 -11.96 -4.57 4.86
N THR A 57 -13.00 -4.83 4.08
CA THR A 57 -13.80 -6.04 4.26
C THR A 57 -12.93 -7.27 3.97
N GLU A 58 -13.23 -8.41 4.58
CA GLU A 58 -12.41 -9.63 4.43
C GLU A 58 -12.21 -10.05 2.96
N ILE A 59 -13.20 -9.74 2.12
CA ILE A 59 -13.21 -9.99 0.67
C ILE A 59 -12.29 -9.06 -0.15
N GLU A 60 -11.76 -7.99 0.44
CA GLU A 60 -10.83 -7.03 -0.19
C GLU A 60 -9.38 -7.49 -0.02
N ILE A 61 -9.11 -8.75 -0.40
CA ILE A 61 -7.82 -9.43 -0.24
C ILE A 61 -6.71 -8.68 -0.99
N TYR A 62 -7.03 -8.10 -2.15
CA TYR A 62 -6.10 -7.31 -2.94
C TYR A 62 -5.56 -6.12 -2.15
N GLU A 63 -6.45 -5.26 -1.66
CA GLU A 63 -6.09 -4.06 -0.92
C GLU A 63 -5.33 -4.38 0.37
N ARG A 64 -5.73 -5.45 1.07
CA ARG A 64 -5.04 -5.91 2.29
C ARG A 64 -3.62 -6.39 2.01
N LEU A 65 -3.40 -7.17 0.95
CA LEU A 65 -2.06 -7.63 0.57
C LEU A 65 -1.16 -6.46 0.18
N VAL A 66 -1.69 -5.49 -0.57
CA VAL A 66 -0.95 -4.28 -0.96
C VAL A 66 -0.64 -3.41 0.26
N PHE A 67 -1.58 -3.30 1.20
CA PHE A 67 -1.34 -2.55 2.43
C PHE A 67 -0.24 -3.17 3.28
N GLN A 68 -0.28 -4.48 3.50
CA GLN A 68 0.79 -5.21 4.21
C GLN A 68 2.14 -5.02 3.53
N TYR A 69 2.21 -5.16 2.20
CA TYR A 69 3.42 -4.88 1.43
C TYR A 69 3.94 -3.46 1.69
N ALA A 70 3.05 -2.46 1.68
CA ALA A 70 3.42 -1.06 1.90
C ALA A 70 3.90 -0.79 3.35
N GLN A 71 3.33 -1.45 4.36
CA GLN A 71 3.80 -1.35 5.74
C GLN A 71 5.22 -1.90 5.90
N HIS A 72 5.52 -3.03 5.26
CA HIS A 72 6.88 -3.58 5.26
C HIS A 72 7.85 -2.67 4.49
N LEU A 73 7.41 -2.07 3.39
CA LEU A 73 8.18 -1.06 2.68
C LEU A 73 8.52 0.14 3.57
N TYR A 74 7.57 0.64 4.35
CA TYR A 74 7.80 1.73 5.31
C TYR A 74 8.87 1.35 6.34
N ARG A 75 8.78 0.16 6.96
CA ARG A 75 9.80 -0.33 7.89
C ARG A 75 11.18 -0.42 7.24
N TYR A 76 11.25 -0.96 6.03
CA TYR A 76 12.51 -1.05 5.29
C TYR A 76 13.12 0.33 4.98
N LYS A 77 12.31 1.30 4.56
CA LYS A 77 12.78 2.63 4.16
C LYS A 77 13.09 3.55 5.34
N LYS A 78 12.32 3.48 6.41
CA LYS A 78 12.47 4.36 7.58
C LYS A 78 13.38 3.78 8.65
N GLU A 79 13.20 2.50 8.96
CA GLU A 79 13.86 1.82 10.09
C GLU A 79 15.07 0.98 9.63
N MET A 80 15.28 0.87 8.30
CA MET A 80 16.35 0.07 7.69
C MET A 80 16.25 -1.43 8.02
N ASP A 81 15.06 -1.90 8.38
CA ASP A 81 14.82 -3.31 8.70
C ASP A 81 14.85 -4.19 7.45
N CYS A 82 15.97 -4.89 7.24
CA CYS A 82 16.14 -5.81 6.12
C CYS A 82 15.19 -7.03 6.19
N LYS A 83 14.68 -7.42 7.37
CA LYS A 83 13.71 -8.52 7.50
C LYS A 83 12.40 -8.17 6.81
N ALA A 84 12.05 -6.88 6.73
CA ALA A 84 10.86 -6.42 6.02
C ALA A 84 10.88 -6.77 4.51
N ILE A 85 12.06 -6.94 3.88
CA ILE A 85 12.16 -7.41 2.49
C ILE A 85 11.56 -8.83 2.34
N ILE A 86 11.79 -9.70 3.33
CA ILE A 86 11.28 -11.07 3.31
C ILE A 86 9.75 -11.03 3.36
N GLU A 87 9.18 -10.19 4.22
CA GLU A 87 7.73 -10.02 4.31
C GLU A 87 7.12 -9.42 3.03
N MET A 88 7.79 -8.44 2.40
CA MET A 88 7.38 -7.93 1.08
C MET A 88 7.36 -9.04 0.01
N ARG A 89 8.35 -9.95 0.03
CA ARG A 89 8.39 -11.12 -0.87
C ARG A 89 7.28 -12.12 -0.57
N LYS A 90 6.87 -12.29 0.68
CA LYS A 90 5.71 -13.13 1.05
C LYS A 90 4.41 -12.56 0.48
N CYS A 91 4.19 -11.24 0.54
CA CYS A 91 3.03 -10.60 -0.09
C CYS A 91 3.00 -10.87 -1.61
N ILE A 92 4.13 -10.74 -2.29
CA ILE A 92 4.27 -11.08 -3.72
C ILE A 92 3.97 -12.57 -3.95
N GLY A 93 4.48 -13.46 -3.09
CA GLY A 93 4.19 -14.89 -3.14
C GLY A 93 2.71 -15.20 -3.01
N ALA A 94 2.00 -14.52 -2.10
CA ALA A 94 0.55 -14.65 -1.95
C ALA A 94 -0.21 -14.20 -3.21
N MET A 95 0.25 -13.13 -3.89
CA MET A 95 -0.32 -12.72 -5.18
C MET A 95 -0.16 -13.80 -6.26
N LYS A 96 1.01 -14.47 -6.31
CA LYS A 96 1.24 -15.59 -7.23
C LYS A 96 0.35 -16.79 -6.89
N LEU A 97 0.25 -17.12 -5.61
CA LEU A 97 -0.59 -18.22 -5.12
C LEU A 97 -2.06 -18.01 -5.49
N ALA A 98 -2.54 -16.76 -5.43
CA ALA A 98 -3.88 -16.38 -5.87
C ALA A 98 -4.04 -16.31 -7.41
N GLY A 99 -3.06 -16.78 -8.20
CA GLY A 99 -3.09 -16.75 -9.66
C GLY A 99 -2.87 -15.35 -10.29
N SER A 100 -2.62 -14.33 -9.47
CA SER A 100 -2.47 -12.94 -9.92
C SER A 100 -1.05 -12.62 -10.39
N ASN A 101 -0.58 -13.35 -11.41
CA ASN A 101 0.81 -13.30 -11.88
C ASN A 101 1.25 -11.91 -12.38
N HIS A 102 0.38 -11.18 -13.08
CA HIS A 102 0.71 -9.84 -13.57
C HIS A 102 0.90 -8.84 -12.41
N LEU A 103 0.09 -8.99 -11.36
CA LEU A 103 0.18 -8.17 -10.16
C LEU A 103 1.48 -8.48 -9.42
N ALA A 104 1.77 -9.76 -9.19
CA ALA A 104 3.02 -10.19 -8.58
C ALA A 104 4.25 -9.61 -9.30
N LYS A 105 4.29 -9.74 -10.64
CA LYS A 105 5.38 -9.22 -11.47
C LYS A 105 5.56 -7.70 -11.36
N THR A 106 4.46 -6.97 -11.16
CA THR A 106 4.51 -5.52 -10.95
C THR A 106 5.19 -5.19 -9.62
N TYR A 107 4.82 -5.87 -8.53
CA TYR A 107 5.42 -5.67 -7.21
C TYR A 107 6.85 -6.22 -7.08
N GLU A 108 7.22 -7.25 -7.86
CA GLU A 108 8.60 -7.71 -8.00
C GLU A 108 9.48 -6.63 -8.61
N ARG A 109 9.09 -6.09 -9.78
CA ARG A 109 9.82 -4.99 -10.43
C ARG A 109 9.93 -3.77 -9.53
N HIS A 110 8.87 -3.46 -8.78
CA HIS A 110 8.88 -2.37 -7.81
C HIS A 110 9.90 -2.62 -6.69
N LEU A 111 9.90 -3.81 -6.09
CA LEU A 111 10.87 -4.18 -5.06
C LEU A 111 12.31 -4.14 -5.59
N GLU A 112 12.57 -4.69 -6.79
CA GLU A 112 13.88 -4.67 -7.43
C GLU A 112 14.41 -3.24 -7.60
N LYS A 113 13.59 -2.33 -8.13
CA LYS A 113 13.96 -0.91 -8.26
C LYS A 113 14.34 -0.28 -6.93
N ILE A 114 13.58 -0.59 -5.87
CA ILE A 114 13.84 -0.07 -4.53
C ILE A 114 15.19 -0.58 -3.98
N LEU A 115 15.50 -1.87 -4.18
CA LEU A 115 16.76 -2.47 -3.74
C LEU A 115 17.97 -1.93 -4.52
N VAL A 116 17.81 -1.69 -5.83
CA VAL A 116 18.87 -1.09 -6.66
C VAL A 116 19.13 0.37 -6.28
N SER A 117 18.08 1.16 -5.95
CA SER A 117 18.22 2.58 -5.55
C SER A 117 19.01 2.81 -4.24
N LYS A 118 19.39 1.75 -3.53
CA LYS A 118 20.11 1.79 -2.25
C LYS A 118 21.60 1.44 -2.39
N ARG A 119 22.07 1.07 -3.60
CA ARG A 119 23.50 1.01 -3.97
C ARG A 119 23.94 2.36 -4.50
#